data_AF-A0A9D1SMV6-F1
#
_entry.id   AF-A0A9D1SMV6-F1
#
_cell.length_a   1.000
_cell.length_b   1.000
_cell.length_c   1.000
_cell.angle_alpha   90.00
_cell.angle_beta   90.00
_cell.angle_gamma   90.00
#
_symmetry.space_group_name_H-M   'P 1'
#
loop_
_entity.id
_entity.type
_entity.pdbx_description
1 polymer ?
#
loop_
_entity_poly.entity_id
_entity_poly.type
_entity_poly.pdbx_seq_one_letter_code
_entity_poly.pdbx_strand_id
1 'polypeptide(L)'
;MLKQLEALRDVLLGVTQHVYHFDAAVPPDVRKAGGYIVWAENSEADSVEADNRKVNQAVNVTVNYCTKNGEDLMVDAIQKAFAVECIAFSFQYADYDPDTDVITYEWEAVV
;
A
#
# COMPACT_ATOMS: atom_id res chain seq x y z
N MET A 1 -11.14 8.36 9.16
CA MET A 1 -10.67 7.85 7.86
C MET A 1 -11.81 7.01 7.27
N LEU A 2 -11.88 6.77 5.96
CA LEU A 2 -12.89 5.84 5.41
C LEU A 2 -12.63 4.44 5.97
N LYS A 3 -13.68 3.69 6.35
CA LYS A 3 -13.52 2.37 7.01
C LYS A 3 -12.70 1.38 6.18
N GLN A 4 -12.84 1.40 4.86
CA GLN A 4 -12.06 0.55 3.96
C GLN A 4 -10.55 0.86 3.96
N LEU A 5 -10.17 2.12 4.19
CA LEU A 5 -8.76 2.53 4.33
C LEU A 5 -8.18 2.07 5.67
N GLU A 6 -8.99 2.05 6.73
CA GLU A 6 -8.60 1.46 8.02
C GLU A 6 -8.37 -0.06 7.89
N ALA A 7 -9.25 -0.75 7.15
CA ALA A 7 -9.07 -2.16 6.85
C ALA A 7 -7.78 -2.41 6.05
N LEU A 8 -7.52 -1.65 4.97
CA LEU A 8 -6.28 -1.76 4.21
C LEU A 8 -5.04 -1.59 5.10
N ARG A 9 -5.04 -0.56 5.95
CA ARG A 9 -3.95 -0.34 6.93
C ARG A 9 -3.73 -1.57 7.79
N ASP A 10 -4.80 -2.16 8.32
CA ASP A 10 -4.71 -3.30 9.23
C ASP A 10 -4.21 -4.57 8.50
N VAL A 11 -4.61 -4.76 7.24
CA VAL A 11 -4.06 -5.82 6.35
C VAL A 11 -2.55 -5.65 6.17
N LEU A 12 -2.09 -4.44 5.84
CA LEU A 12 -0.67 -4.13 5.66
C LEU A 12 0.11 -4.31 6.97
N LEU A 13 -0.48 -3.92 8.12
CA LEU A 13 0.13 -4.11 9.44
C LEU A 13 0.27 -5.60 9.82
N GLY A 14 -0.57 -6.47 9.25
CA GLY A 14 -0.43 -7.92 9.38
C GLY A 14 0.79 -8.49 8.65
N VAL A 15 1.32 -7.76 7.67
CA VAL A 15 2.50 -8.15 6.88
C VAL A 15 3.80 -7.68 7.55
N THR A 16 3.84 -6.42 7.99
CA THR A 16 4.97 -5.82 8.71
C THR A 16 4.48 -4.73 9.65
N GLN A 17 5.23 -4.43 10.71
CA GLN A 17 4.89 -3.33 11.62
C GLN A 17 5.34 -1.95 11.09
N HIS A 18 6.14 -1.93 10.01
CA HIS A 18 6.65 -0.70 9.39
C HIS A 18 5.74 -0.24 8.25
N VAL A 19 4.53 0.22 8.61
CA VAL A 19 3.52 0.70 7.65
C VAL A 19 3.23 2.17 7.91
N TYR A 20 3.28 2.99 6.86
CA TYR A 20 3.17 4.43 6.95
C TYR A 20 2.17 4.99 5.94
N HIS A 21 1.49 6.06 6.33
CA HIS A 21 0.50 6.74 5.49
C HIS A 21 1.14 7.98 4.84
N PHE A 22 0.96 8.13 3.53
CA PHE A 22 1.51 9.15 2.63
C PHE A 22 3.03 9.16 2.42
N ASP A 23 3.86 9.48 3.42
CA ASP A 23 5.35 9.39 3.40
C ASP A 23 5.91 10.04 4.67
N ALA A 24 5.22 11.09 5.16
CA ALA A 24 5.69 11.96 6.23
C ALA A 24 5.92 11.25 7.59
N ALA A 25 5.48 10.00 7.74
CA ALA A 25 5.60 9.24 8.97
C ALA A 25 6.80 8.27 9.02
N VAL A 26 7.54 8.05 7.92
CA VAL A 26 8.62 7.04 7.89
C VAL A 26 9.88 7.54 8.61
N PRO A 27 10.28 6.95 9.76
CA PRO A 27 11.45 7.39 10.52
C PRO A 27 12.77 7.14 9.75
N PRO A 28 13.78 8.02 9.88
CA PRO A 28 15.06 7.87 9.18
C PRO A 28 15.82 6.58 9.48
N ASP A 29 15.63 6.01 10.67
CA ASP A 29 16.20 4.73 11.11
C ASP A 29 15.52 3.54 10.43
N VAL A 30 14.20 3.58 10.21
CA VAL A 30 13.47 2.55 9.47
C VAL A 30 13.86 2.56 7.99
N ARG A 31 14.07 3.74 7.40
CA ARG A 31 14.63 3.86 6.04
C ARG A 31 16.00 3.21 5.89
N LYS A 32 16.72 3.00 7.00
CA LYS A 32 18.06 2.38 7.04
C LYS A 32 18.03 0.91 7.49
N ALA A 33 16.91 0.42 8.03
CA ALA A 33 16.83 -0.89 8.68
C ALA A 33 15.59 -1.66 8.19
N GLY A 34 15.82 -2.56 7.23
CA GLY A 34 14.77 -3.43 6.68
C GLY A 34 13.84 -2.73 5.68
N GLY A 35 12.87 -3.48 5.16
CA GLY A 35 11.85 -2.92 4.27
C GLY A 35 10.66 -2.32 5.03
N TYR A 36 10.00 -1.34 4.41
CA TYR A 36 8.82 -0.66 4.94
C TYR A 36 7.77 -0.45 3.85
N ILE A 37 6.51 -0.29 4.26
CA ILE A 37 5.39 -0.02 3.38
C ILE A 37 4.93 1.43 3.57
N VAL A 38 4.71 2.13 2.46
CA VAL A 38 4.03 3.42 2.43
C VAL A 38 2.78 3.27 1.58
N TRP A 39 1.62 3.73 2.07
CA TRP A 39 0.39 3.72 1.30
C TRP A 39 -0.30 5.07 1.33
N ALA A 40 -1.07 5.38 0.29
CA ALA A 40 -1.77 6.65 0.15
C ALA A 40 -3.00 6.50 -0.74
N GLU A 41 -4.17 6.93 -0.28
CA GLU A 41 -5.32 7.13 -1.15
C GLU A 41 -4.99 8.16 -2.25
N ASN A 42 -5.40 7.88 -3.47
CA ASN A 42 -5.08 8.72 -4.63
C ASN A 42 -6.34 9.34 -5.27
N SER A 43 -7.44 8.61 -5.39
CA SER A 43 -8.66 9.02 -6.10
C SER A 43 -9.86 8.12 -5.77
N GLU A 44 -11.08 8.59 -6.07
CA GLU A 44 -12.26 7.73 -6.11
C GLU A 44 -12.17 6.81 -7.34
N ALA A 45 -12.27 5.50 -7.12
CA ALA A 45 -12.20 4.50 -8.17
C ALA A 45 -13.56 4.31 -8.85
N ASP A 46 -14.60 4.13 -8.04
CA ASP A 46 -15.99 3.95 -8.48
C ASP A 46 -16.93 4.30 -7.34
N SER A 47 -18.22 4.48 -7.64
CA SER A 47 -19.22 4.79 -6.62
C SER A 47 -20.65 4.51 -7.06
N VAL A 48 -21.54 4.49 -6.08
CA VAL A 48 -22.99 4.38 -6.30
C VAL A 48 -23.68 5.51 -5.56
N GLU A 49 -24.53 6.24 -6.27
CA GLU A 49 -25.40 7.28 -5.73
C GLU A 49 -26.87 6.88 -5.78
N ALA A 50 -27.61 7.23 -4.73
CA ALA A 50 -29.07 7.18 -4.70
C ALA A 50 -29.58 8.34 -3.85
N ASP A 51 -30.76 8.88 -4.17
CA ASP A 51 -31.37 10.00 -3.43
C ASP A 51 -30.42 11.19 -3.17
N ASN A 52 -29.61 11.56 -4.17
CA ASN A 52 -28.63 12.66 -4.10
C ASN A 52 -27.57 12.51 -2.98
N ARG A 53 -27.19 11.28 -2.63
CA ARG A 53 -26.09 10.98 -1.68
C ARG A 53 -25.26 9.79 -2.16
N LYS A 54 -23.99 9.73 -1.72
CA LYS A 54 -23.13 8.54 -1.89
C LYS A 54 -23.69 7.40 -1.04
N VAL A 55 -23.87 6.23 -1.65
CA VAL A 55 -24.28 4.98 -1.00
C VAL A 55 -23.07 4.08 -0.81
N ASN A 56 -22.27 3.91 -1.86
CA ASN A 56 -21.00 3.20 -1.85
C ASN A 56 -19.93 4.03 -2.55
N GLN A 57 -18.68 3.82 -2.16
CA GLN A 57 -17.51 4.44 -2.73
C GLN A 57 -16.37 3.44 -2.66
N ALA A 58 -15.70 3.20 -3.78
CA ALA A 58 -14.42 2.52 -3.86
C ALA A 58 -13.31 3.55 -4.04
N VAL A 59 -12.15 3.30 -3.43
CA VAL A 59 -11.02 4.24 -3.42
C VAL A 59 -9.80 3.53 -3.99
N ASN A 60 -9.14 4.20 -4.94
CA ASN A 60 -7.85 3.78 -5.43
C ASN A 60 -6.78 4.20 -4.40
N VAL A 61 -5.84 3.29 -4.15
CA VAL A 61 -4.76 3.45 -3.18
C VAL A 61 -3.46 2.98 -3.80
N THR A 62 -2.43 3.81 -3.72
CA THR A 62 -1.07 3.41 -4.08
C THR A 62 -0.42 2.78 -2.84
N VAL A 63 0.19 1.61 -3.02
CA VAL A 63 0.97 0.92 -1.99
C VAL A 63 2.38 0.70 -2.50
N ASN A 64 3.36 1.23 -1.78
CA ASN A 64 4.78 1.14 -2.07
C ASN A 64 5.48 0.31 -1.00
N TYR A 65 6.19 -0.74 -1.40
CA TYR A 65 7.13 -1.45 -0.54
C TYR A 65 8.55 -1.08 -0.90
N CYS A 66 9.24 -0.43 0.03
CA CYS A 66 10.63 0.01 -0.13
C CYS A 66 11.54 -0.92 0.66
N THR A 67 12.59 -1.45 0.02
CA THR A 67 13.56 -2.36 0.66
C THR A 67 14.95 -2.18 0.05
N LYS A 68 15.98 -2.59 0.78
CA LYS A 68 17.35 -2.72 0.25
C LYS A 68 17.67 -4.15 -0.19
N ASN A 69 16.75 -5.09 0.01
CA ASN A 69 16.92 -6.50 -0.32
C ASN A 69 16.22 -6.84 -1.66
N GLY A 70 16.99 -7.35 -2.63
CA GLY A 70 16.46 -7.71 -3.95
C GLY A 70 15.67 -9.03 -3.99
N GLU A 71 15.88 -9.93 -3.03
CA GLU A 71 15.18 -11.23 -2.93
C GLU A 71 14.25 -11.23 -1.70
N ASP A 72 13.31 -10.30 -1.67
CA ASP A 72 12.46 -10.09 -0.51
C ASP A 72 11.12 -10.85 -0.62
N LEU A 73 10.95 -11.87 0.22
CA LEU A 73 9.70 -12.64 0.35
C LEU A 73 8.50 -11.76 0.71
N MET A 74 8.73 -10.52 1.15
CA MET A 74 7.68 -9.60 1.52
C MET A 74 6.81 -9.16 0.33
N VAL A 75 7.36 -9.15 -0.89
CA VAL A 75 6.59 -8.86 -2.11
C VAL A 75 5.43 -9.85 -2.27
N ASP A 76 5.72 -11.15 -2.13
CA ASP A 76 4.69 -12.20 -2.19
C ASP A 76 3.75 -12.16 -0.99
N ALA A 77 4.26 -11.83 0.20
CA ALA A 77 3.44 -11.70 1.40
C ALA A 77 2.38 -10.60 1.28
N ILE A 78 2.73 -9.45 0.70
CA ILE A 78 1.80 -8.33 0.44
C ILE A 78 0.70 -8.77 -0.52
N GLN A 79 1.05 -9.34 -1.68
CA GLN A 79 0.06 -9.79 -2.66
C GLN A 79 -0.86 -10.88 -2.11
N LYS A 80 -0.31 -11.79 -1.29
CA LYS A 80 -1.09 -12.81 -0.60
C LYS A 80 -2.06 -12.19 0.40
N ALA A 81 -1.64 -11.16 1.16
CA ALA A 81 -2.51 -10.47 2.09
C ALA A 81 -3.67 -9.78 1.37
N PHE A 82 -3.42 -9.12 0.24
CA PHE A 82 -4.49 -8.57 -0.59
C PHE A 82 -5.45 -9.64 -1.09
N ALA A 83 -4.94 -10.78 -1.56
CA ALA A 83 -5.77 -11.88 -2.05
C ALA A 83 -6.64 -12.51 -0.96
N VAL A 84 -6.12 -12.70 0.26
CA VAL A 84 -6.87 -13.26 1.40
C VAL A 84 -8.03 -12.34 1.81
N GLU A 85 -7.81 -11.03 1.72
CA GLU A 85 -8.78 -10.00 2.14
C GLU A 85 -9.63 -9.49 0.98
N CYS A 86 -9.58 -10.16 -0.18
CA CYS A 86 -10.34 -9.82 -1.38
C CYS A 86 -10.11 -8.38 -1.89
N ILE A 87 -8.92 -7.83 -1.66
CA ILE A 87 -8.51 -6.51 -2.16
C ILE A 87 -8.03 -6.68 -3.60
N ALA A 88 -8.71 -6.01 -4.54
CA ALA A 88 -8.28 -5.98 -5.93
C ALA A 88 -7.04 -5.10 -6.07
N PHE A 89 -6.05 -5.57 -6.84
CA PHE A 89 -4.83 -4.80 -7.07
C PHE A 89 -4.22 -5.09 -8.45
N SER A 90 -3.34 -4.19 -8.87
CA SER A 90 -2.46 -4.36 -10.02
C SER A 90 -1.03 -3.97 -9.63
N PHE A 91 -0.07 -4.83 -10.00
CA PHE A 91 1.34 -4.51 -9.86
C PHE A 91 1.75 -3.53 -10.95
N GLN A 92 2.36 -2.42 -10.56
CA GLN A 92 2.72 -1.34 -11.47
C GLN A 92 4.15 -1.51 -11.96
N TYR A 93 5.11 -1.42 -11.04
CA TYR A 93 6.52 -1.53 -11.36
C TYR A 93 7.36 -1.92 -10.13
N ALA A 94 8.58 -2.37 -10.41
CA ALA A 94 9.69 -2.38 -9.46
C ALA A 94 10.79 -1.50 -10.03
N ASP A 95 11.32 -0.58 -9.23
CA ASP A 95 12.40 0.30 -9.63
C ASP A 95 13.48 0.40 -8.56
N TYR A 96 14.72 0.61 -8.97
CA TYR A 96 15.89 0.73 -8.09
C TYR A 96 16.48 2.13 -8.20
N ASP A 97 16.56 2.83 -7.07
CA ASP A 97 17.24 4.11 -6.95
C ASP A 97 18.71 3.90 -6.53
N PRO A 98 19.70 4.18 -7.40
CA PRO A 98 21.11 4.00 -7.08
C PRO A 98 21.66 5.00 -6.08
N ASP A 99 21.03 6.18 -5.91
CA ASP A 99 21.52 7.22 -5.00
C ASP A 99 21.17 6.87 -3.55
N THR A 100 20.03 6.22 -3.35
CA THR A 100 19.56 5.76 -2.03
C THR A 100 19.80 4.27 -1.78
N ASP A 101 20.11 3.51 -2.83
CA ASP A 101 20.25 2.06 -2.81
C ASP A 101 18.98 1.41 -2.24
N VAL A 102 17.83 1.81 -2.80
CA VAL A 102 16.49 1.34 -2.42
C VAL A 102 15.76 0.82 -3.64
N ILE A 103 15.13 -0.34 -3.48
CA ILE A 103 14.20 -0.94 -4.43
C ILE A 103 12.79 -0.61 -3.96
N THR A 104 11.96 -0.07 -4.84
CA THR A 104 10.54 0.20 -4.58
C THR A 104 9.67 -0.68 -5.48
N TYR A 105 8.76 -1.42 -4.85
CA TYR A 105 7.70 -2.17 -5.52
C TYR A 105 6.39 -1.43 -5.33
N GLU A 106 5.72 -1.08 -6.42
CA GLU A 106 4.46 -0.33 -6.40
C GLU A 106 3.27 -1.19 -6.85
N TRP A 107 2.17 -1.07 -6.11
CA TRP A 107 0.86 -1.56 -6.49
C TRP A 107 -0.17 -0.43 -6.46
N GLU A 108 -1.16 -0.54 -7.34
CA GLU A 108 -2.42 0.19 -7.22
C GLU A 108 -3.52 -0.78 -6.77
N ALA A 109 -4.10 -0.53 -5.61
CA ALA A 109 -5.14 -1.32 -4.97
C ALA A 109 -6.48 -0.55 -4.94
N VAL A 110 -7.59 -1.30 -4.93
CA VAL A 110 -8.95 -0.75 -4.83
C VAL A 110 -9.62 -1.29 -3.58
N VAL A 111 -10.13 -0.40 -2.73
CA VAL A 111 -10.74 -0.71 -1.43
C VAL A 111 -12.07 0.00 -1.18
#